data_AF-A0A1V4Z0I9-F1
#
_entry.id   AF-A0A1V4Z0I9-F1
#
_cell.length_a   1.000
_cell.length_b   1.000
_cell.length_c   1.000
_cell.angle_alpha   90.00
_cell.angle_beta   90.00
_cell.angle_gamma   90.00
#
_symmetry.space_group_name_H-M   'P 1'
#
loop_
_entity.id
_entity.type
_entity.pdbx_description
1 polymer ?
#
loop_
_entity_poly.entity_id
_entity_poly.type
_entity_poly.pdbx_seq_one_letter_code
_entity_poly.pdbx_strand_id
1 'polypeptide(L)'
;MKKLIILFLCIYFLTGCNNNGSNQGKIPTPRFSSSPVANEPQEPVKIDSHKKILFYSDRTGHMEIYAMNIDGTNQQQLTYYTLRMIGC
;
A
#
# COMPACT_ATOMS: atom_id res chain seq x y z
N MET A 1 -30.28 16.68 -39.24
CA MET A 1 -30.69 15.98 -38.00
C MET A 1 -29.81 14.76 -37.66
N LYS A 2 -29.50 13.87 -38.63
CA LYS A 2 -28.65 12.68 -38.41
C LYS A 2 -27.18 12.98 -38.02
N LYS A 3 -26.58 14.05 -38.55
CA LYS A 3 -25.21 14.50 -38.20
C LYS A 3 -25.07 14.99 -36.76
N LEU A 4 -26.15 15.51 -36.16
CA LEU A 4 -26.16 15.98 -34.78
C LEU A 4 -26.20 14.78 -33.81
N ILE A 5 -26.92 13.71 -34.17
CA ILE A 5 -26.98 12.46 -33.39
C ILE A 5 -25.61 11.76 -33.34
N ILE A 6 -24.87 11.75 -34.46
CA ILE A 6 -23.50 11.20 -34.51
C ILE A 6 -22.56 12.00 -33.61
N LEU A 7 -22.70 13.34 -33.59
CA LEU A 7 -21.91 14.19 -32.70
C LEU A 7 -22.21 13.89 -31.22
N PHE A 8 -23.48 13.74 -30.85
CA PHE A 8 -23.88 13.38 -29.48
C PHE A 8 -23.41 11.98 -29.07
N LEU A 9 -23.45 10.99 -29.98
CA LEU A 9 -22.91 9.66 -29.72
C LEU A 9 -21.39 9.70 -29.53
N CYS A 10 -20.66 10.44 -30.37
CA CYS A 10 -19.20 10.60 -30.21
C CYS A 10 -18.83 11.21 -28.86
N ILE A 11 -19.59 12.20 -28.36
CA ILE A 11 -19.32 12.80 -27.05
C ILE A 11 -19.58 11.79 -25.92
N TYR A 12 -20.65 10.98 -26.04
CA TYR A 12 -20.96 9.90 -25.09
C TYR A 12 -19.87 8.82 -25.03
N PHE A 13 -19.23 8.50 -26.15
CA PHE A 13 -18.13 7.52 -26.22
C PHE A 13 -16.76 8.09 -25.84
N LEU A 14 -16.60 9.43 -25.77
CA LEU A 14 -15.35 10.11 -25.38
C LEU A 14 -15.27 10.42 -23.88
N THR A 15 -16.33 10.19 -23.10
CA THR A 15 -16.25 10.15 -21.64
C THR A 15 -15.46 8.91 -21.21
N GLY A 16 -14.13 9.02 -21.35
CA GLY A 16 -13.16 7.99 -21.04
C GLY A 16 -13.21 7.56 -19.58
N CYS A 17 -13.01 6.27 -19.38
CA CYS A 17 -12.90 5.64 -18.07
C CYS A 17 -11.82 6.35 -17.22
N ASN A 18 -12.23 6.89 -16.08
CA ASN A 18 -11.31 7.33 -15.05
C ASN A 18 -10.73 6.10 -14.34
N ASN A 19 -9.52 5.70 -14.73
CA ASN A 19 -8.78 4.65 -14.05
C ASN A 19 -8.13 5.26 -12.80
N ASN A 20 -8.91 5.40 -11.72
CA ASN A 20 -8.35 5.46 -10.38
C ASN A 20 -7.71 4.10 -10.08
N GLY A 21 -6.52 3.89 -10.64
CA GLY A 21 -5.69 2.71 -10.44
C GLY A 21 -5.09 2.75 -9.05
N SER A 22 -5.91 2.62 -8.01
CA SER A 22 -5.40 2.05 -6.78
C SER A 22 -5.21 0.55 -7.05
N ASN A 23 -4.05 0.19 -7.61
CA ASN A 23 -3.47 -1.12 -7.33
C ASN A 23 -3.03 -1.14 -5.85
N GLN A 24 -3.98 -0.94 -4.94
CA GLN A 24 -3.94 -1.71 -3.72
C GLN A 24 -4.31 -3.12 -4.17
N GLY A 25 -3.35 -3.82 -4.80
CA GLY A 25 -3.38 -5.27 -4.76
C GLY A 25 -3.64 -5.57 -3.30
N LYS A 26 -4.82 -6.14 -3.01
CA LYS A 26 -5.26 -6.41 -1.64
C LYS A 26 -4.05 -7.00 -0.96
N ILE A 27 -3.39 -6.21 -0.11
CA ILE A 27 -2.45 -6.76 0.83
C ILE A 27 -3.32 -7.78 1.53
N PRO A 28 -3.02 -9.09 1.45
CA PRO A 28 -3.82 -10.05 2.17
C PRO A 28 -3.78 -9.53 3.60
N THR A 29 -4.90 -8.99 4.07
CA THR A 29 -5.04 -8.63 5.48
C THR A 29 -4.63 -9.88 6.18
N PRO A 30 -3.53 -9.87 6.96
CA PRO A 30 -3.15 -11.05 7.70
C PRO A 30 -4.40 -11.44 8.48
N ARG A 31 -5.05 -12.55 8.09
CA ARG A 31 -6.12 -13.10 8.90
C ARG A 31 -5.42 -13.70 10.10
N PHE A 32 -5.15 -12.86 11.08
CA PHE A 32 -4.98 -13.33 12.43
C PHE A 32 -6.34 -13.90 12.81
N SER A 33 -6.50 -15.20 12.63
CA SER A 33 -7.59 -15.95 13.25
C SER A 33 -7.33 -15.95 14.75
N SER A 34 -7.49 -14.80 15.39
CA SER A 34 -7.58 -14.70 16.83
C SER A 34 -8.98 -15.10 17.28
N SER A 35 -9.51 -16.22 16.79
CA SER A 35 -10.57 -16.89 17.53
C SER A 35 -9.91 -17.32 18.83
N PRO A 36 -10.13 -16.60 19.95
CA PRO A 36 -9.59 -17.06 21.20
C PRO A 36 -10.40 -18.30 21.50
N VAL A 37 -9.76 -19.46 21.59
CA VAL A 37 -10.38 -20.59 22.26
C VAL A 37 -10.59 -20.10 23.70
N ALA A 38 -11.77 -19.56 23.98
CA ALA A 38 -12.17 -19.16 25.31
C ALA A 38 -12.11 -20.44 26.13
N ASN A 39 -11.15 -20.50 27.07
CA ASN A 39 -11.06 -21.34 28.27
C ASN A 39 -9.65 -21.89 28.61
N GLU A 40 -8.57 -21.45 27.95
CA GLU A 40 -7.19 -21.84 28.35
C GLU A 40 -6.40 -20.62 28.91
N PRO A 41 -5.68 -20.73 30.05
CA PRO A 41 -4.77 -19.67 30.51
C PRO A 41 -3.79 -19.33 29.39
N GLN A 42 -3.93 -18.15 28.78
CA GLN A 42 -3.11 -17.75 27.65
C GLN A 42 -1.71 -17.43 28.18
N GLU A 43 -0.78 -18.38 28.05
CA GLU A 43 0.65 -18.05 28.14
C GLU A 43 0.93 -16.93 27.12
N PRO A 44 1.75 -15.92 27.48
CA PRO A 44 2.03 -14.80 26.60
C PRO A 44 2.50 -15.32 25.24
N VAL A 45 1.77 -14.99 24.18
CA VAL A 45 2.06 -15.45 22.82
C VAL A 45 3.47 -14.96 22.47
N LYS A 46 4.41 -15.89 22.39
CA LYS A 46 5.76 -15.61 21.94
C LYS A 46 5.72 -15.25 20.45
N ILE A 47 5.71 -13.96 20.16
CA ILE A 47 5.83 -13.46 18.78
C ILE A 47 7.28 -13.67 18.36
N ASP A 48 7.50 -14.55 17.38
CA ASP A 48 8.81 -14.73 16.77
C ASP A 48 9.20 -13.46 15.99
N SER A 49 10.04 -12.63 16.59
CA SER A 49 10.45 -11.31 16.09
C SER A 49 11.33 -11.38 14.84
N HIS A 50 11.72 -12.57 14.39
CA HIS A 50 12.62 -12.75 13.26
C HIS A 50 11.99 -12.43 11.89
N LYS A 51 10.67 -12.23 11.84
CA LYS A 51 9.97 -11.84 10.60
C LYS A 51 9.84 -10.32 10.50
N LYS A 52 10.39 -9.75 9.43
CA LYS A 52 10.26 -8.33 9.07
C LYS A 52 9.23 -8.10 7.98
N ILE A 53 8.54 -6.97 8.05
CA ILE A 53 7.64 -6.46 7.02
C ILE A 53 8.40 -5.39 6.23
N LEU A 54 8.44 -5.50 4.90
CA LEU A 54 8.89 -4.43 4.01
C LEU A 54 7.67 -3.69 3.46
N PHE A 55 7.74 -2.35 3.44
CA PHE A 55 6.68 -1.49 2.92
C PHE A 55 7.26 -0.16 2.43
N TYR A 56 6.53 0.54 1.55
CA TYR A 56 6.92 1.87 1.10
C TYR A 56 6.12 2.95 1.84
N SER A 57 6.70 4.14 2.00
CA SER A 57 6.07 5.27 2.68
C SER A 57 6.67 6.60 2.21
N ASP A 58 5.84 7.64 2.16
CA ASP A 58 6.17 9.00 1.73
C ASP A 58 6.37 9.98 2.89
N ARG A 59 6.61 9.47 4.11
CA ARG A 59 6.72 10.26 5.35
C ARG A 59 7.77 11.38 5.30
N THR A 60 8.80 11.24 4.47
CA THR A 60 9.88 12.22 4.29
C THR A 60 9.62 13.18 3.12
N GLY A 61 8.45 13.11 2.49
CA GLY A 61 8.11 13.83 1.26
C GLY A 61 8.55 13.10 -0.02
N HIS A 62 9.21 11.95 0.10
CA HIS A 62 9.64 11.10 -1.00
C HIS A 62 9.25 9.66 -0.72
N MET A 63 8.91 8.90 -1.77
CA MET A 63 8.60 7.48 -1.65
C MET A 63 9.85 6.69 -1.30
N GLU A 64 9.91 6.15 -0.09
CA GLU A 64 11.04 5.39 0.44
C GLU A 64 10.61 4.01 0.92
N ILE A 65 11.56 3.09 0.99
CA ILE A 65 11.39 1.73 1.50
C ILE A 65 11.73 1.70 2.99
N TYR A 66 10.85 1.08 3.77
CA TYR A 66 11.01 0.87 5.21
C TYR A 66 10.90 -0.61 5.56
N ALA A 67 11.51 -0.99 6.67
CA ALA A 67 11.33 -2.30 7.31
C ALA A 67 10.93 -2.13 8.78
N MET A 68 10.10 -3.04 9.28
CA MET A 68 9.74 -3.10 10.71
C MET A 68 9.48 -4.55 11.14
N ASN A 69 9.46 -4.80 12.44
CA ASN A 69 9.03 -6.07 13.01
C ASN A 69 7.53 -6.30 12.76
N ILE A 70 7.06 -7.54 12.89
CA ILE A 70 5.64 -7.88 12.72
C ILE A 70 4.72 -7.21 13.75
N ASP A 71 5.25 -6.83 14.93
CA ASP A 71 4.55 -6.08 15.97
C ASP A 71 4.58 -4.55 15.74
N GLY A 72 5.18 -4.08 14.65
CA GLY A 72 5.33 -2.68 14.29
C GLY A 72 6.50 -1.95 14.97
N THR A 73 7.26 -2.63 15.83
CA THR A 73 8.45 -2.05 16.46
C THR A 73 9.66 -2.05 15.50
N ASN A 74 10.73 -1.35 15.89
CA ASN A 74 11.99 -1.28 15.13
C ASN A 74 11.81 -0.84 13.68
N GLN A 75 10.98 0.18 13.47
CA GLN A 75 10.82 0.75 12.14
C GLN A 75 12.10 1.46 11.69
N GLN A 76 12.62 1.06 10.53
CA GLN A 76 13.87 1.55 9.95
C GLN A 76 13.67 1.95 8.49
N GLN A 77 14.24 3.08 8.10
CA GLN A 77 14.31 3.53 6.71
C GLN A 77 15.49 2.85 5.98
N LEU A 78 15.23 2.28 4.81
CA LEU A 78 16.22 1.52 4.03
C LEU A 78 16.75 2.29 2.81
N THR A 79 15.95 3.21 2.26
CA THR A 79 16.34 4.05 1.12
C THR A 79 16.25 5.53 1.49
N TYR A 80 17.04 6.36 0.84
CA TYR A 80 17.08 7.80 1.09
C TYR A 80 17.13 8.57 -0.22
N TYR A 81 16.15 9.44 -0.44
CA TYR A 81 16.20 10.42 -1.50
C TYR A 81 17.41 11.33 -1.31
N THR A 82 18.41 11.13 -2.16
CA THR A 82 19.59 11.98 -2.20
C THR A 82 19.48 12.89 -3.40
N LEU A 83 19.33 14.20 -3.16
CA LEU A 83 19.61 15.19 -4.20
C LEU A 83 21.11 15.20 -4.42
N ARG A 84 21.56 14.40 -5.39
CA ARG A 84 22.95 14.47 -5.84
C ARG A 84 23.09 15.78 -6.60
N MET A 85 23.49 16.83 -5.89
CA MET A 85 24.07 18.00 -6.54
C MET A 85 25.38 17.53 -7.16
N ILE A 86 25.34 17.17 -8.44
CA ILE A 86 26.54 16.98 -9.24
C ILE A 86 27.16 18.37 -9.35
N GLY A 87 28.10 18.66 -8.45
CA GLY A 87 29.02 19.77 -8.65
C GLY A 87 29.76 19.49 -9.94
N CYS A 88 29.55 20.37 -10.93
CA CYS A 88 30.45 20.53 -12.06
C CYS A 88 31.85 20.88 -11.56
#